data_AF-A0A917DBR9-F1
#
_entry.id   AF-A0A917DBR9-F1
#
_cell.length_a   1.000
_cell.length_b   1.000
_cell.length_c   1.000
_cell.angle_alpha   90.00
_cell.angle_beta   90.00
_cell.angle_gamma   90.00
#
_symmetry.space_group_name_H-M   'P 1'
#
loop_
_entity.id
_entity.type
_entity.pdbx_description
1 polymer ?
#
loop_
_entity_poly.entity_id
_entity_poly.type
_entity_poly.pdbx_seq_one_letter_code
_entity_poly.pdbx_strand_id
1 'polypeptide(L)'
;MLDVYAPVVHGIGVRDHKEFAEDSVRRVARHLERASWRRDSCPTTCDGFAIGHVHLVDDGDRSLVVDPITWFDEIRTPSRWRAAWWFLRALFVLCAVHLLVNGQVLLSAPSVAGLPRYVWRALRAMTWILLLGALTIALAVPLTLAVALVPRARILATDALGWTSDPETREKVIARVTSRVVATRARHTVLIGHSQGGAIATNACHVLEPATTTLVTMGNGQALLIPLRASRGIPWTSFAALVGAMIAYVAAALVIMRTLLLGAIELTAAVVRGLALLVRAATDPGAAPDHVAAAGAGIVAAVESLALSPQLFVVLIAIPVVAVTVLVYARLLAPIVRDIRGLLDAGVLGIDLCARFDGVSHPFAVLGSSRRVATITQSASLLDHMLYFDNRAEVLTEIERWITGAGGERTPDPRASVARRRMRHLVRSLRAARAVVALAAMAIASLLVPSALAAATIGGAAYAVMTLVKHLAWRAVQRTL
;
A
#
# COMPACT_ATOMS: atom_id res chain seq x y z
N MET A 1 33.45 5.96 21.18
CA MET A 1 32.07 6.51 21.08
C MET A 1 31.59 6.16 19.69
N LEU A 2 30.35 5.65 19.54
CA LEU A 2 29.82 5.23 18.24
C LEU A 2 29.51 6.46 17.36
N ASP A 3 29.94 6.47 16.11
CA ASP A 3 29.65 7.60 15.20
C ASP A 3 28.20 7.57 14.72
N VAL A 4 27.75 6.42 14.22
CA VAL A 4 26.39 6.26 13.69
C VAL A 4 25.69 5.07 14.33
N TYR A 5 24.50 5.30 14.85
CA TYR A 5 23.59 4.25 15.28
C TYR A 5 22.40 4.17 14.32
N ALA A 6 22.18 3.00 13.73
CA ALA A 6 21.09 2.74 12.79
C ALA A 6 20.12 1.68 13.33
N PRO A 7 19.28 2.02 14.32
CA PRO A 7 18.29 1.11 14.85
C PRO A 7 17.20 0.83 13.82
N VAL A 8 16.91 -0.45 13.59
CA VAL A 8 15.82 -0.91 12.72
C VAL A 8 14.65 -1.35 13.61
N VAL A 9 13.67 -0.46 13.74
CA VAL A 9 12.40 -0.74 14.44
C VAL A 9 11.51 -1.54 13.50
N HIS A 10 11.37 -2.82 13.79
CA HIS A 10 10.53 -3.70 12.96
C HIS A 10 9.04 -3.54 13.29
N GLY A 11 8.17 -3.71 12.29
CA GLY A 11 6.74 -3.42 12.42
C GLY A 11 5.81 -4.60 12.64
N ILE A 12 6.29 -5.84 12.54
CA ILE A 12 5.48 -7.02 12.85
C ILE A 12 5.80 -7.44 14.28
N GLY A 13 4.89 -7.15 15.20
CA GLY A 13 5.02 -7.48 16.63
C GLY A 13 4.83 -8.96 16.96
N VAL A 14 5.22 -9.89 16.07
CA VAL A 14 5.00 -11.32 16.30
C VAL A 14 6.12 -11.88 17.18
N ARG A 15 5.74 -12.33 18.37
CA ARG A 15 6.68 -12.78 19.42
C ARG A 15 7.58 -13.95 18.97
N ASP A 16 7.09 -14.79 18.07
CA ASP A 16 7.77 -16.00 17.56
C ASP A 16 8.61 -15.74 16.30
N HIS A 17 8.78 -14.48 15.91
CA HIS A 17 9.32 -14.09 14.60
C HIS A 17 10.42 -13.01 14.72
N LYS A 18 11.23 -13.09 15.79
CA LYS A 18 12.39 -12.18 16.02
C LYS A 18 13.38 -12.20 14.84
N GLU A 19 13.51 -13.35 14.18
CA GLU A 19 14.33 -13.57 12.99
C GLU A 19 14.01 -12.59 11.84
N PHE A 20 12.78 -12.08 11.74
CA PHE A 20 12.43 -11.08 10.71
C PHE A 20 13.07 -9.71 10.99
N ALA A 21 13.19 -9.33 12.26
CA ALA A 21 13.90 -8.11 12.64
C ALA A 21 15.39 -8.25 12.31
N GLU A 22 15.99 -9.41 12.59
CA GLU A 22 17.37 -9.73 12.25
C GLU A 22 17.61 -9.79 10.74
N ASP A 23 16.67 -10.35 9.95
CA ASP A 23 16.81 -10.40 8.48
C ASP A 23 16.76 -8.99 7.87
N SER A 24 15.96 -8.08 8.44
CA SER A 24 15.91 -6.68 8.02
C SER A 24 17.26 -6.00 8.24
N VAL A 25 17.87 -6.18 9.41
CA VAL A 25 19.23 -5.70 9.73
C VAL A 25 20.27 -6.32 8.80
N ARG A 26 20.22 -7.64 8.60
CA ARG A 26 21.13 -8.37 7.71
C ARG A 26 21.04 -7.87 6.27
N ARG A 27 19.87 -7.44 5.80
CA ARG A 27 19.70 -6.87 4.45
C ARG A 27 20.30 -5.48 4.34
N VAL A 28 20.10 -4.62 5.35
CA VAL A 28 20.72 -3.30 5.42
C VAL A 28 22.24 -3.45 5.45
N ALA A 29 22.78 -4.25 6.38
CA ALA A 29 24.21 -4.47 6.51
C ALA A 29 24.85 -5.02 5.22
N ARG A 30 24.26 -6.04 4.59
CA ARG A 30 24.75 -6.58 3.30
C ARG A 30 24.68 -5.59 2.14
N HIS A 31 23.83 -4.57 2.22
CA HIS A 31 23.82 -3.52 1.21
C HIS A 31 24.97 -2.54 1.45
N LEU A 32 25.15 -2.10 2.70
CA LEU A 32 26.25 -1.23 3.12
C LEU A 32 27.63 -1.86 2.84
N GLU A 33 27.78 -3.17 3.08
CA GLU A 33 28.99 -3.96 2.79
C GLU A 33 29.39 -3.91 1.30
N ARG A 34 28.42 -3.80 0.39
CA ARG A 34 28.67 -3.70 -1.06
C ARG A 34 29.00 -2.29 -1.52
N ALA A 35 28.66 -1.30 -0.72
CA ALA A 35 28.82 0.10 -1.05
C ALA A 35 30.20 0.61 -0.63
N SER A 36 30.39 0.84 0.65
CA SER A 36 31.61 1.47 1.20
C SER A 36 31.89 1.11 2.66
N TRP A 37 31.07 0.26 3.27
CA TRP A 37 31.25 -0.16 4.65
C TRP A 37 31.88 -1.55 4.67
N ARG A 38 32.70 -1.84 5.67
CA ARG A 38 33.30 -3.15 5.91
C ARG A 38 32.78 -3.70 7.22
N ARG A 39 32.62 -5.02 7.28
CA ARG A 39 32.16 -5.68 8.50
C ARG A 39 33.25 -5.65 9.56
N ASP A 40 32.88 -5.19 10.75
CA ASP A 40 33.74 -5.23 11.92
C ASP A 40 33.34 -6.37 12.85
N SER A 41 34.31 -6.84 13.63
CA SER A 41 34.10 -7.85 14.65
C SER A 41 33.20 -7.30 15.77
N CYS A 42 32.26 -8.13 16.22
CA CYS A 42 31.47 -7.79 17.39
C CYS A 42 32.37 -7.90 18.64
N PRO A 43 32.52 -6.84 19.45
CA PRO A 43 33.33 -6.90 20.66
C PRO A 43 32.84 -7.99 21.62
N THR A 44 33.75 -8.65 22.33
CA THR A 44 33.41 -9.69 23.32
C THR A 44 32.55 -9.19 24.48
N THR A 45 32.50 -7.87 24.71
CA THR A 45 31.70 -7.19 25.75
C THR A 45 30.50 -6.43 25.17
N CYS A 46 30.00 -6.87 24.00
CA CYS A 46 28.92 -6.21 23.28
C CYS A 46 27.51 -6.51 23.84
N ASP A 47 27.33 -6.33 25.15
CA ASP A 47 26.07 -6.60 25.87
C ASP A 47 25.00 -5.53 25.64
N GLY A 48 25.42 -4.39 25.06
CA GLY A 48 24.58 -3.24 24.80
C GLY A 48 23.74 -3.33 23.52
N PHE A 49 23.78 -4.41 22.73
CA PHE A 49 23.08 -4.54 21.45
C PHE A 49 22.22 -5.81 21.37
N ALA A 50 21.15 -5.80 20.56
CA ALA A 50 20.24 -6.95 20.48
C ALA A 50 20.87 -8.07 19.64
N ILE A 51 20.45 -9.32 19.83
CA ILE A 51 20.90 -10.43 18.98
C ILE A 51 20.59 -10.09 17.50
N GLY A 52 21.57 -10.34 16.62
CA GLY A 52 21.46 -10.07 15.19
C GLY A 52 21.89 -8.66 14.76
N HIS A 53 22.40 -7.82 15.66
CA HIS A 53 23.04 -6.55 15.31
C HIS A 53 24.33 -6.76 14.48
N VAL A 54 24.75 -5.73 13.75
CA VAL A 54 25.97 -5.76 12.92
C VAL A 54 26.79 -4.49 13.14
N HIS A 55 28.10 -4.69 13.37
CA HIS A 55 29.10 -3.62 13.43
C HIS A 55 29.72 -3.45 12.04
N LEU A 56 29.85 -2.20 11.62
CA LEU A 56 30.40 -1.79 10.34
C LEU A 56 31.35 -0.61 10.54
N VAL A 57 32.36 -0.53 9.68
CA VAL A 57 33.32 0.57 9.64
C VAL A 57 33.52 1.03 8.20
N ASP A 58 33.55 2.33 7.94
CA ASP A 58 33.84 2.86 6.60
C ASP A 58 35.34 3.14 6.39
N ASP A 59 35.71 3.62 5.20
CA ASP A 59 37.11 3.94 4.86
C ASP A 59 37.66 5.15 5.64
N GLY A 60 36.79 5.94 6.28
CA GLY A 60 37.16 7.06 7.16
C GLY A 60 37.16 6.68 8.64
N ASP A 61 37.18 5.38 8.95
CA ASP A 61 37.13 4.80 10.30
C ASP A 61 35.90 5.22 11.13
N ARG A 62 34.81 5.66 10.48
CA ARG A 62 33.55 5.91 11.19
C ARG A 62 32.93 4.58 11.59
N SER A 63 32.55 4.49 12.85
CA SER A 63 31.91 3.32 13.43
C SER A 63 30.38 3.36 13.27
N LEU A 64 29.79 2.24 12.85
CA LEU A 64 28.35 2.08 12.67
C LEU A 64 27.86 0.80 13.31
N VAL A 65 26.73 0.90 14.04
CA VAL A 65 25.97 -0.28 14.48
C VAL A 65 24.57 -0.24 13.90
N VAL A 66 24.21 -1.31 13.19
CA VAL A 66 22.84 -1.58 12.74
C VAL A 66 22.20 -2.57 13.71
N ASP A 67 21.18 -2.15 14.47
CA ASP A 67 20.63 -2.91 15.61
C ASP A 67 19.14 -3.20 15.43
N PRO A 68 18.67 -4.46 15.58
CA PRO A 68 17.24 -4.74 15.52
C PRO A 68 16.57 -4.33 16.82
N ILE A 69 15.55 -3.47 16.74
CA ILE A 69 14.73 -3.14 17.92
C ILE A 69 13.40 -3.88 17.86
N THR A 70 13.20 -4.74 18.85
CA THR A 70 11.95 -5.47 19.10
C THR A 70 11.24 -4.90 20.33
N TRP A 71 9.90 -4.92 20.29
CA TRP A 71 9.04 -4.21 21.26
C TRP A 71 7.80 -5.00 21.68
N PHE A 72 7.55 -6.16 21.09
CA PHE A 72 6.34 -6.96 21.35
C PHE A 72 6.24 -7.51 22.78
N ASP A 73 7.36 -7.57 23.51
CA ASP A 73 7.40 -8.00 24.92
C ASP A 73 6.60 -7.04 25.82
N GLU A 74 6.40 -5.78 25.38
CA GLU A 74 5.62 -4.77 26.10
C GLU A 74 4.10 -4.90 25.86
N ILE A 75 3.68 -5.69 24.87
CA ILE A 75 2.27 -5.89 24.56
C ILE A 75 1.70 -6.91 25.54
N ARG A 76 0.60 -6.58 26.23
CA ARG A 76 -0.14 -7.57 27.05
C ARG A 76 -1.26 -8.21 26.24
N THR A 77 -1.50 -9.50 26.46
CA THR A 77 -2.60 -10.20 25.79
C THR A 77 -3.95 -9.81 26.42
N PRO A 78 -4.85 -9.16 25.67
CA PRO A 78 -6.15 -8.77 26.18
C PRO A 78 -7.12 -9.96 26.21
N SER A 79 -8.31 -9.77 26.78
CA SER A 79 -9.41 -10.73 26.66
C SER A 79 -9.81 -10.97 25.20
N ARG A 80 -10.40 -12.13 24.89
CA ARG A 80 -10.81 -12.51 23.53
C ARG A 80 -11.73 -11.47 22.87
N TRP A 81 -12.66 -10.92 23.62
CA TRP A 81 -13.61 -9.93 23.13
C TRP A 81 -12.96 -8.58 22.88
N ARG A 82 -12.00 -8.18 23.72
CA ARG A 82 -11.22 -6.97 23.52
C ARG A 82 -10.30 -7.07 22.31
N ALA A 83 -9.66 -8.23 22.08
CA ALA A 83 -8.89 -8.48 20.85
C ALA A 83 -9.76 -8.43 19.59
N ALA A 84 -10.92 -9.11 19.62
CA ALA A 84 -11.88 -9.10 18.51
C ALA A 84 -12.38 -7.69 18.20
N TRP A 85 -12.67 -6.92 19.25
CA TRP A 85 -13.04 -5.51 19.13
C TRP A 85 -11.92 -4.65 18.52
N TRP A 86 -10.68 -4.81 18.97
CA TRP A 86 -9.53 -4.12 18.38
C TRP A 86 -9.39 -4.41 16.89
N PHE A 87 -9.55 -5.68 16.50
CA PHE A 87 -9.50 -6.12 15.12
C PHE A 87 -10.61 -5.48 14.28
N LEU A 88 -11.86 -5.57 14.75
CA LEU A 88 -13.01 -5.00 14.06
C LEU A 88 -12.87 -3.49 13.87
N ARG A 89 -12.43 -2.77 14.91
CA ARG A 89 -12.17 -1.32 14.83
C ARG A 89 -11.07 -1.01 13.82
N ALA A 90 -9.96 -1.76 13.84
CA ALA A 90 -8.85 -1.57 12.89
C ALA A 90 -9.30 -1.72 11.44
N LEU A 91 -10.15 -2.71 11.16
CA LEU A 91 -10.72 -2.96 9.84
C LEU A 91 -11.61 -1.80 9.35
N PHE A 92 -12.47 -1.26 10.22
CA PHE A 92 -13.31 -0.11 9.87
C PHE A 92 -12.52 1.16 9.65
N VAL A 93 -11.53 1.44 10.51
CA VAL A 93 -10.69 2.63 10.35
C VAL A 93 -9.85 2.52 9.07
N LEU A 94 -9.31 1.34 8.76
CA LEU A 94 -8.61 1.11 7.49
C LEU A 94 -9.49 1.51 6.30
N CYS A 95 -10.76 1.11 6.30
CA CYS A 95 -11.71 1.48 5.25
C CYS A 95 -12.00 2.97 5.21
N ALA A 96 -12.27 3.60 6.35
CA ALA A 96 -12.55 5.02 6.45
C ALA A 96 -11.39 5.88 5.92
N VAL A 97 -10.15 5.49 6.22
CA VAL A 97 -8.95 6.19 5.73
C VAL A 97 -8.80 6.06 4.22
N HIS A 98 -9.06 4.87 3.66
CA HIS A 98 -9.02 4.69 2.21
C HIS A 98 -10.15 5.43 1.50
N LEU A 99 -11.35 5.46 2.08
CA LEU A 99 -12.47 6.27 1.60
C LEU A 99 -12.10 7.76 1.56
N LEU A 100 -11.46 8.27 2.63
CA LEU A 100 -11.01 9.65 2.70
C LEU A 100 -9.98 9.99 1.62
N VAL A 101 -8.94 9.18 1.50
CA VAL A 101 -7.86 9.37 0.53
C VAL A 101 -8.42 9.38 -0.90
N ASN A 102 -9.31 8.44 -1.20
CA ASN A 102 -9.97 8.36 -2.50
C ASN A 102 -10.96 9.52 -2.71
N GLY A 103 -11.67 9.97 -1.69
CA GLY A 103 -12.53 11.16 -1.73
C GLY A 103 -11.76 12.45 -2.04
N GLN A 104 -10.54 12.61 -1.50
CA GLN A 104 -9.69 13.76 -1.84
C GLN A 104 -9.25 13.75 -3.31
N VAL A 105 -9.01 12.57 -3.88
CA VAL A 105 -8.71 12.43 -5.31
C VAL A 105 -9.89 12.88 -6.17
N LEU A 106 -11.12 12.59 -5.74
CA LEU A 106 -12.35 13.00 -6.42
C LEU A 106 -12.69 14.48 -6.26
N LEU A 107 -12.26 15.12 -5.18
CA LEU A 107 -12.50 16.56 -4.94
C LEU A 107 -11.54 17.47 -5.72
N SER A 108 -10.44 16.92 -6.24
CA SER A 108 -9.44 17.69 -6.97
C SER A 108 -9.92 17.95 -8.40
N ALA A 109 -10.61 19.07 -8.63
CA ALA A 109 -11.14 19.45 -9.94
C ALA A 109 -10.02 19.47 -11.01
N PRO A 110 -10.18 18.77 -12.14
CA PRO A 110 -9.17 18.74 -13.19
C PRO A 110 -9.21 19.99 -14.06
N SER A 111 -8.08 20.34 -14.65
CA SER A 111 -8.07 21.13 -15.90
C SER A 111 -8.56 20.25 -17.07
N VAL A 112 -9.01 20.86 -18.17
CA VAL A 112 -9.50 20.12 -19.36
C VAL A 112 -8.46 19.11 -19.88
N ALA A 113 -7.18 19.50 -19.97
CA ALA A 113 -6.07 18.61 -20.35
C ALA A 113 -5.78 17.50 -19.32
N GLY A 114 -6.23 17.68 -18.07
CA GLY A 114 -6.10 16.73 -16.97
C GLY A 114 -7.26 15.73 -16.88
N LEU A 115 -8.35 15.93 -17.61
CA LEU A 115 -9.59 15.14 -17.50
C LEU A 115 -9.37 13.63 -17.68
N PRO A 116 -8.63 13.12 -18.69
CA PRO A 116 -8.44 11.68 -18.84
C PRO A 116 -7.70 11.05 -17.66
N ARG A 117 -6.69 11.75 -17.13
CA ARG A 117 -5.93 11.29 -15.95
C ARG A 117 -6.79 11.34 -14.70
N TYR A 118 -7.66 12.33 -14.57
CA TYR A 118 -8.61 12.45 -13.48
C TYR A 118 -9.65 11.34 -13.52
N VAL A 119 -10.29 11.09 -14.67
CA VAL A 119 -11.24 9.98 -14.86
C VAL A 119 -10.60 8.66 -14.50
N TRP A 120 -9.37 8.39 -14.97
CA TRP A 120 -8.65 7.18 -14.60
C TRP A 120 -8.38 7.07 -13.09
N ARG A 121 -7.99 8.17 -12.44
CA ARG A 121 -7.77 8.20 -10.99
C ARG A 121 -9.07 7.97 -10.23
N ALA A 122 -10.16 8.58 -10.67
CA ALA A 122 -11.50 8.42 -10.10
C ALA A 122 -12.00 6.98 -10.22
N LEU A 123 -11.91 6.39 -11.41
CA LEU A 123 -12.25 4.97 -11.64
C LEU A 123 -11.41 4.07 -10.75
N ARG A 124 -10.10 4.27 -10.71
CA ARG A 124 -9.21 3.50 -9.83
C ARG A 124 -9.62 3.65 -8.36
N ALA A 125 -9.92 4.86 -7.92
CA ALA A 125 -10.32 5.17 -6.55
C ALA A 125 -11.64 4.44 -6.19
N MET A 126 -12.64 4.51 -7.06
CA MET A 126 -13.91 3.82 -6.88
C MET A 126 -13.73 2.30 -6.83
N THR A 127 -12.96 1.72 -7.74
CA THR A 127 -12.65 0.28 -7.73
C THR A 127 -11.95 -0.15 -6.45
N TRP A 128 -11.03 0.67 -5.92
CA TRP A 128 -10.33 0.38 -4.66
C TRP A 128 -11.24 0.44 -3.45
N ILE A 129 -12.08 1.47 -3.34
CA ILE A 129 -13.06 1.56 -2.27
C ILE A 129 -13.99 0.34 -2.30
N LEU A 130 -14.45 -0.03 -3.50
CA LEU A 130 -15.30 -1.20 -3.70
C LEU A 130 -14.65 -2.49 -3.24
N LEU A 131 -13.42 -2.74 -3.70
CA LEU A 131 -12.68 -3.94 -3.36
C LEU A 131 -12.46 -4.04 -1.85
N LEU A 132 -11.98 -2.96 -1.22
CA LEU A 132 -11.71 -2.93 0.21
C LEU A 132 -12.98 -3.03 1.05
N GLY A 133 -14.05 -2.34 0.64
CA GLY A 133 -15.34 -2.38 1.32
C GLY A 133 -16.01 -3.76 1.22
N ALA A 134 -16.01 -4.37 0.02
CA ALA A 134 -16.55 -5.71 -0.18
C ALA A 134 -15.76 -6.77 0.58
N LEU A 135 -14.42 -6.73 0.52
CA LEU A 135 -13.56 -7.62 1.32
C LEU A 135 -13.79 -7.41 2.81
N THR A 136 -13.93 -6.17 3.26
CA THR A 136 -14.19 -5.86 4.66
C THR A 136 -15.51 -6.44 5.11
N ILE A 137 -16.60 -6.25 4.35
CA ILE A 137 -17.91 -6.80 4.73
C ILE A 137 -17.86 -8.33 4.72
N ALA A 138 -17.31 -8.93 3.67
CA ALA A 138 -17.23 -10.39 3.52
C ALA A 138 -16.35 -11.05 4.59
N LEU A 139 -15.28 -10.38 5.02
CA LEU A 139 -14.29 -10.94 5.93
C LEU A 139 -14.41 -10.45 7.38
N ALA A 140 -15.14 -9.35 7.65
CA ALA A 140 -15.23 -8.76 8.99
C ALA A 140 -15.75 -9.76 10.01
N VAL A 141 -16.91 -10.36 9.75
CA VAL A 141 -17.51 -11.34 10.66
C VAL A 141 -16.63 -12.59 10.82
N PRO A 142 -16.23 -13.31 9.75
CA PRO A 142 -15.45 -14.54 9.92
C PRO A 142 -14.08 -14.29 10.56
N LEU A 143 -13.39 -13.19 10.21
CA LEU A 143 -12.10 -12.88 10.84
C LEU A 143 -12.25 -12.41 12.29
N THR A 144 -13.27 -11.62 12.61
CA THR A 144 -13.54 -11.20 14.00
C THR A 144 -13.89 -12.39 14.88
N LEU A 145 -14.71 -13.33 14.37
CA LEU A 145 -15.00 -14.59 15.04
C LEU A 145 -13.75 -15.45 15.18
N ALA A 146 -12.91 -15.53 14.15
CA ALA A 146 -11.63 -16.24 14.26
C ALA A 146 -10.74 -15.64 15.36
N VAL A 147 -10.63 -14.32 15.46
CA VAL A 147 -9.90 -13.64 16.55
C VAL A 147 -10.51 -13.91 17.92
N ALA A 148 -11.85 -13.98 18.03
CA ALA A 148 -12.53 -14.24 19.29
C ALA A 148 -12.41 -15.71 19.74
N LEU A 149 -12.43 -16.66 18.80
CA LEU A 149 -12.59 -18.09 19.08
C LEU A 149 -11.32 -18.91 18.91
N VAL A 150 -10.39 -18.49 18.04
CA VAL A 150 -9.16 -19.22 17.74
C VAL A 150 -7.97 -18.58 18.49
N PRO A 151 -7.34 -19.27 19.46
CA PRO A 151 -6.27 -18.70 20.27
C PRO A 151 -5.08 -18.14 19.46
N ARG A 152 -4.68 -18.84 18.39
CA ARG A 152 -3.60 -18.37 17.50
C ARG A 152 -3.96 -17.08 16.77
N ALA A 153 -5.18 -16.97 16.24
CA ALA A 153 -5.65 -15.75 15.59
C ALA A 153 -5.73 -14.57 16.59
N ARG A 154 -6.14 -14.84 17.83
CA ARG A 154 -6.12 -13.87 18.92
C ARG A 154 -4.72 -13.33 19.21
N ILE A 155 -3.72 -14.21 19.29
CA ILE A 155 -2.33 -13.83 19.53
C ILE A 155 -1.83 -12.96 18.37
N LEU A 156 -2.02 -13.38 17.12
CA LEU A 156 -1.62 -12.60 15.95
C LEU A 156 -2.29 -11.22 15.89
N ALA A 157 -3.60 -11.14 16.17
CA ALA A 157 -4.31 -9.87 16.22
C ALA A 157 -3.83 -8.97 17.36
N THR A 158 -3.49 -9.56 18.51
CA THR A 158 -2.92 -8.84 19.66
C THR A 158 -1.54 -8.28 19.31
N ASP A 159 -0.68 -9.11 18.76
CA ASP A 159 0.68 -8.75 18.35
C ASP A 159 0.68 -7.65 17.29
N ALA A 160 -0.28 -7.71 16.35
CA ALA A 160 -0.47 -6.69 15.33
C ALA A 160 -1.15 -5.41 15.85
N LEU A 161 -2.02 -5.46 16.86
CA LEU A 161 -2.88 -4.31 17.21
C LEU A 161 -2.66 -3.76 18.63
N GLY A 162 -1.90 -4.44 19.47
CA GLY A 162 -1.72 -4.09 20.88
C GLY A 162 -1.15 -2.69 21.06
N TRP A 163 -0.04 -2.40 20.37
CA TRP A 163 0.57 -1.07 20.33
C TRP A 163 -0.39 0.04 19.85
N THR A 164 -1.24 -0.28 18.87
CA THR A 164 -2.16 0.70 18.29
C THR A 164 -3.39 0.91 19.17
N SER A 165 -3.81 -0.12 19.88
CA SER A 165 -5.12 -0.20 20.50
C SER A 165 -5.14 0.02 22.00
N ASP A 166 -3.99 -0.06 22.66
CA ASP A 166 -3.83 0.20 24.09
C ASP A 166 -2.88 1.38 24.38
N PRO A 167 -3.31 2.44 25.10
CA PRO A 167 -2.44 3.59 25.41
C PRO A 167 -1.25 3.24 26.31
N GLU A 168 -1.44 2.39 27.32
CA GLU A 168 -0.38 2.04 28.29
C GLU A 168 0.73 1.22 27.60
N THR A 169 0.37 0.18 26.83
CA THR A 169 1.34 -0.56 26.01
C THR A 169 2.09 0.38 25.06
N ARG A 170 1.42 1.40 24.52
CA ARG A 170 2.04 2.35 23.60
C ARG A 170 3.12 3.19 24.29
N GLU A 171 2.84 3.75 25.45
CA GLU A 171 3.85 4.53 26.18
C GLU A 171 5.08 3.66 26.50
N LYS A 172 4.85 2.40 26.91
CA LYS A 172 5.93 1.44 27.18
C LYS A 172 6.79 1.11 25.96
N VAL A 173 6.17 0.90 24.80
CA VAL A 173 6.91 0.62 23.56
C VAL A 173 7.70 1.85 23.08
N ILE A 174 7.14 3.07 23.19
CA ILE A 174 7.92 4.31 22.91
C ILE A 174 9.09 4.39 23.87
N ALA A 175 8.83 4.23 25.17
CA ALA A 175 9.85 4.29 26.21
C ALA A 175 10.96 3.27 25.96
N ARG A 176 10.64 2.05 25.53
CA ARG A 176 11.62 1.01 25.18
C ARG A 176 12.48 1.39 23.99
N VAL A 177 11.88 1.88 22.90
CA VAL A 177 12.65 2.27 21.70
C VAL A 177 13.51 3.49 21.99
N THR A 178 12.97 4.49 22.68
CA THR A 178 13.66 5.75 22.99
C THR A 178 14.78 5.53 24.01
N SER A 179 14.53 4.80 25.10
CA SER A 179 15.56 4.49 26.10
C SER A 179 16.73 3.72 25.49
N ARG A 180 16.44 2.80 24.56
CA ARG A 180 17.46 2.09 23.80
C ARG A 180 18.33 3.04 22.99
N VAL A 181 17.71 3.92 22.19
CA VAL A 181 18.43 4.90 21.37
C VAL A 181 19.29 5.84 22.22
N VAL A 182 18.72 6.37 23.31
CA VAL A 182 19.44 7.29 24.20
C VAL A 182 20.60 6.60 24.92
N ALA A 183 20.42 5.34 25.34
CA ALA A 183 21.47 4.58 26.04
C ALA A 183 22.71 4.31 25.15
N THR A 184 22.53 4.18 23.83
CA THR A 184 23.63 3.91 22.90
C THR A 184 24.61 5.08 22.74
N ARG A 185 24.17 6.34 22.99
CA ARG A 185 25.01 7.56 22.95
C ARG A 185 25.87 7.68 21.68
N ALA A 186 25.26 7.49 20.51
CA ALA A 186 25.92 7.72 19.23
C ALA A 186 25.93 9.20 18.84
N ARG A 187 26.93 9.62 18.07
CA ARG A 187 27.02 11.01 17.55
C ARG A 187 25.85 11.34 16.63
N HIS A 188 25.43 10.39 15.80
CA HIS A 188 24.25 10.50 14.96
C HIS A 188 23.40 9.22 15.04
N THR A 189 22.07 9.39 15.02
CA THR A 189 21.12 8.30 14.96
C THR A 189 20.31 8.36 13.66
N VAL A 190 20.30 7.27 12.90
CA VAL A 190 19.43 7.08 11.75
C VAL A 190 18.35 6.06 12.13
N LEU A 191 17.22 6.56 12.62
CA LEU A 191 16.11 5.75 13.08
C LEU A 191 15.32 5.20 11.88
N ILE A 192 15.42 3.89 11.66
CA ILE A 192 14.81 3.21 10.52
C ILE A 192 13.57 2.46 11.00
N GLY A 193 12.41 2.74 10.42
CA GLY A 193 11.15 2.08 10.80
C GLY A 193 10.39 1.50 9.61
N HIS A 194 10.01 0.22 9.70
CA HIS A 194 9.18 -0.44 8.68
C HIS A 194 7.78 -0.75 9.21
N SER A 195 6.74 -0.53 8.39
CA SER A 195 5.35 -0.82 8.74
C SER A 195 4.94 -0.11 10.05
N GLN A 196 4.48 -0.84 11.07
CA GLN A 196 4.17 -0.28 12.39
C GLN A 196 5.41 0.24 13.12
N GLY A 197 6.59 -0.32 12.83
CA GLY A 197 7.87 0.16 13.34
C GLY A 197 8.20 1.54 12.80
N GLY A 198 7.76 1.88 11.59
CA GLY A 198 7.74 3.25 11.07
C GLY A 198 6.91 4.17 11.96
N ALA A 199 5.75 3.69 12.40
CA ALA A 199 4.87 4.46 13.26
C ALA A 199 5.46 4.66 14.66
N ILE A 200 6.05 3.61 15.24
CA ILE A 200 6.74 3.66 16.53
C ILE A 200 7.94 4.61 16.44
N ALA A 201 8.77 4.47 15.40
CA ALA A 201 9.91 5.34 15.14
C ALA A 201 9.50 6.82 15.02
N THR A 202 8.41 7.13 14.31
CA THR A 202 7.86 8.49 14.25
C THR A 202 7.43 9.01 15.62
N ASN A 203 6.87 8.18 16.52
CA ASN A 203 6.53 8.69 17.87
C ASN A 203 7.78 8.81 18.76
N ALA A 204 8.73 7.90 18.62
CA ALA A 204 9.99 7.93 19.36
C ALA A 204 10.81 9.17 19.00
N CYS A 205 10.85 9.58 17.72
CA CYS A 205 11.66 10.72 17.31
C CYS A 205 11.21 12.06 17.89
N HIS A 206 9.95 12.21 18.30
CA HIS A 206 9.47 13.44 18.95
C HIS A 206 10.12 13.72 20.30
N VAL A 207 10.73 12.71 20.95
CA VAL A 207 11.45 12.86 22.21
C VAL A 207 12.96 12.71 22.06
N LEU A 208 13.45 12.48 20.84
CA LEU A 208 14.87 12.42 20.53
C LEU A 208 15.36 13.78 20.03
N GLU A 209 16.66 14.03 20.14
CA GLU A 209 17.25 15.30 19.73
C GLU A 209 17.20 15.45 18.19
N PRO A 210 16.51 16.48 17.63
CA PRO A 210 16.35 16.62 16.19
C PRO A 210 17.65 16.86 15.42
N ALA A 211 18.64 17.51 16.05
CA ALA A 211 19.92 17.84 15.42
C ALA A 211 20.78 16.59 15.15
N THR A 212 20.60 15.53 15.93
CA THR A 212 21.39 14.30 15.84
C THR A 212 20.58 13.11 15.30
N THR A 213 19.28 13.29 15.07
CA THR A 213 18.35 12.22 14.67
C THR A 213 17.80 12.42 13.26
N THR A 214 17.95 11.40 12.42
CA THR A 214 17.29 11.28 11.11
C THR A 214 16.26 10.16 11.13
N LEU A 215 15.09 10.37 10.53
CA LEU A 215 14.01 9.39 10.46
C LEU A 215 13.82 8.87 9.02
N VAL A 216 14.06 7.57 8.82
CA VAL A 216 13.77 6.87 7.57
C VAL A 216 12.63 5.88 7.82
N THR A 217 11.44 6.18 7.29
CA THR A 217 10.32 5.23 7.39
C THR A 217 10.03 4.57 6.06
N MET A 218 9.50 3.36 6.11
CA MET A 218 9.08 2.61 4.94
C MET A 218 7.78 1.87 5.22
N GLY A 219 6.78 2.04 4.34
CA GLY A 219 5.46 1.46 4.60
C GLY A 219 4.77 2.02 5.86
N ASN A 220 5.05 3.28 6.23
CA ASN A 220 4.73 3.83 7.54
C ASN A 220 3.25 3.64 7.94
N GLY A 221 3.01 2.87 9.00
CA GLY A 221 1.69 2.61 9.55
C GLY A 221 1.04 3.82 10.24
N GLN A 222 1.72 4.97 10.36
CA GLN A 222 1.18 6.17 11.01
C GLN A 222 -0.16 6.62 10.43
N ALA A 223 -0.31 6.54 9.10
CA ALA A 223 -1.53 7.00 8.46
C ALA A 223 -2.76 6.10 8.77
N LEU A 224 -2.54 4.88 9.27
CA LEU A 224 -3.59 4.04 9.84
C LEU A 224 -3.73 4.25 11.36
N LEU A 225 -2.62 4.53 12.05
CA LEU A 225 -2.57 4.70 13.49
C LEU A 225 -3.26 5.98 13.97
N ILE A 226 -3.03 7.12 13.33
CA ILE A 226 -3.58 8.41 13.76
C ILE A 226 -5.11 8.42 13.68
N PRO A 227 -5.74 7.92 12.59
CA PRO A 227 -7.20 7.77 12.55
C PRO A 227 -7.73 6.79 13.60
N LEU A 228 -6.99 5.72 13.91
CA LEU A 228 -7.33 4.80 15.01
C LEU A 228 -7.29 5.49 16.37
N ARG A 229 -6.36 6.45 16.56
CA ARG A 229 -6.28 7.28 17.77
C ARG A 229 -7.43 8.27 17.84
N ALA A 230 -7.67 9.02 16.76
CA ALA A 230 -8.74 10.01 16.67
C ALA A 230 -10.13 9.38 16.89
N SER A 231 -10.31 8.13 16.46
CA SER A 231 -11.59 7.43 16.58
C SER A 231 -11.91 6.88 17.98
N ARG A 232 -10.99 6.95 18.95
CA ARG A 232 -11.25 6.47 20.32
C ARG A 232 -12.31 7.29 21.06
N GLY A 233 -12.50 8.56 20.71
CA GLY A 233 -13.52 9.43 21.30
C GLY A 233 -14.86 9.42 20.57
N ILE A 234 -15.02 8.60 19.52
CA ILE A 234 -16.21 8.60 18.66
C ILE A 234 -17.26 7.62 19.23
N PRO A 235 -18.54 8.03 19.42
CA PRO A 235 -19.58 7.15 19.93
C PRO A 235 -19.92 6.01 18.95
N TRP A 236 -20.41 4.88 19.50
CA TRP A 236 -20.72 3.68 18.71
C TRP A 236 -21.76 3.91 17.60
N THR A 237 -22.70 4.82 17.82
CA THR A 237 -23.71 5.21 16.83
C THR A 237 -23.07 5.78 15.57
N SER A 238 -21.98 6.54 15.68
CA SER A 238 -21.22 7.05 14.52
C SER A 238 -20.48 5.94 13.79
N PHE A 239 -19.99 4.92 14.50
CA PHE A 239 -19.42 3.73 13.85
C PHE A 239 -20.50 2.92 13.13
N ALA A 240 -21.66 2.68 13.73
CA ALA A 240 -22.77 1.97 13.10
C ALA A 240 -23.29 2.71 11.84
N ALA A 241 -23.41 4.04 11.90
CA ALA A 241 -23.73 4.87 10.74
C ALA A 241 -22.67 4.78 9.64
N LEU A 242 -21.39 4.71 10.01
CA LEU A 242 -20.28 4.45 9.09
C LEU A 242 -20.39 3.08 8.42
N VAL A 243 -20.70 2.04 9.18
CA VAL A 243 -20.94 0.70 8.63
C VAL A 243 -22.12 0.71 7.66
N GLY A 244 -23.25 1.31 8.03
CA GLY A 244 -24.43 1.42 7.17
C GLY A 244 -24.13 2.16 5.86
N ALA A 245 -23.41 3.27 5.94
CA ALA A 245 -23.01 4.04 4.77
C ALA A 245 -21.98 3.29 3.89
N MET A 246 -21.06 2.54 4.49
CA MET A 246 -20.13 1.67 3.76
C MET A 246 -20.87 0.54 3.03
N ILE A 247 -21.84 -0.11 3.69
CA ILE A 247 -22.66 -1.15 3.07
C ILE A 247 -23.45 -0.57 1.90
N ALA A 248 -24.11 0.58 2.10
CA ALA A 248 -24.85 1.26 1.05
C ALA A 248 -23.95 1.65 -0.13
N TYR A 249 -22.77 2.22 0.14
CA TYR A 249 -21.77 2.54 -0.88
C TYR A 249 -21.33 1.29 -1.66
N VAL A 250 -20.95 0.22 -0.95
CA VAL A 250 -20.44 -1.02 -1.58
C VAL A 250 -21.53 -1.66 -2.42
N ALA A 251 -22.76 -1.75 -1.92
CA ALA A 251 -23.90 -2.27 -2.67
C ALA A 251 -24.16 -1.45 -3.94
N ALA A 252 -24.25 -0.11 -3.81
CA ALA A 252 -24.47 0.81 -4.92
C ALA A 252 -23.38 0.66 -5.99
N ALA A 253 -22.11 0.66 -5.58
CA ALA A 253 -21.01 0.62 -6.50
C ALA A 253 -20.79 -0.81 -7.09
N LEU A 254 -21.17 -1.89 -6.39
CA LEU A 254 -21.19 -3.25 -6.95
C LEU A 254 -22.23 -3.37 -8.05
N VAL A 255 -23.41 -2.76 -7.87
CA VAL A 255 -24.44 -2.71 -8.91
C VAL A 255 -23.92 -1.93 -10.12
N ILE A 256 -23.29 -0.76 -9.92
CA ILE A 256 -22.67 0.01 -11.01
C ILE A 256 -21.61 -0.80 -11.75
N MET A 257 -20.67 -1.42 -11.04
CA MET A 257 -19.59 -2.19 -11.65
C MET A 257 -20.10 -3.42 -12.38
N ARG A 258 -21.10 -4.13 -11.83
CA ARG A 258 -21.74 -5.26 -12.50
C ARG A 258 -22.34 -4.82 -13.84
N THR A 259 -23.10 -3.73 -13.85
CA THR A 259 -23.72 -3.19 -15.06
C THR A 259 -22.68 -2.78 -16.09
N LEU A 260 -21.64 -2.03 -15.68
CA LEU A 260 -20.54 -1.62 -16.56
C LEU A 260 -19.76 -2.81 -17.10
N LEU A 261 -19.50 -3.82 -16.28
CA LEU A 261 -18.76 -5.02 -16.68
C LEU A 261 -19.55 -5.85 -17.70
N LEU A 262 -20.84 -6.09 -17.45
CA LEU A 262 -21.71 -6.82 -18.37
C LEU A 262 -21.80 -6.07 -19.71
N GLY A 263 -22.02 -4.76 -19.66
CA GLY A 263 -22.04 -3.92 -20.86
C GLY A 263 -20.71 -3.92 -21.61
N ALA A 264 -19.57 -3.84 -20.91
CA ALA A 264 -18.26 -3.91 -21.55
C ALA A 264 -18.00 -5.26 -22.23
N ILE A 265 -18.46 -6.37 -21.64
CA ILE A 265 -18.35 -7.69 -22.25
C ILE A 265 -19.26 -7.81 -23.48
N GLU A 266 -20.50 -7.35 -23.40
CA GLU A 266 -21.43 -7.31 -24.53
C GLU A 266 -20.87 -6.49 -25.69
N LEU A 267 -20.35 -5.30 -25.41
CA LEU A 267 -19.71 -4.43 -26.39
C LEU A 267 -18.45 -5.09 -27.00
N THR A 268 -17.60 -5.72 -26.19
CA THR A 268 -16.41 -6.42 -26.69
C THR A 268 -16.80 -7.59 -27.61
N ALA A 269 -17.81 -8.38 -27.22
CA ALA A 269 -18.33 -9.47 -28.03
C ALA A 269 -18.97 -8.96 -29.34
N ALA A 270 -19.66 -7.82 -29.32
CA ALA A 270 -20.21 -7.19 -30.50
C ALA A 270 -19.12 -6.67 -31.46
N VAL A 271 -18.09 -5.98 -30.93
CA VAL A 271 -16.94 -5.49 -31.73
C VAL A 271 -16.19 -6.64 -32.38
N VAL A 272 -15.94 -7.72 -31.64
CA VAL A 272 -15.23 -8.90 -32.15
C VAL A 272 -16.04 -9.63 -33.22
N ARG A 273 -17.35 -9.82 -33.01
CA ARG A 273 -18.25 -10.37 -34.04
C ARG A 273 -18.31 -9.47 -35.27
N GLY A 274 -18.36 -8.15 -35.08
CA GLY A 274 -18.29 -7.16 -36.15
C GLY A 274 -16.98 -7.25 -36.94
N LEU A 275 -15.83 -7.36 -36.26
CA LEU A 275 -14.53 -7.55 -36.91
C LEU A 275 -14.47 -8.87 -37.68
N ALA A 276 -15.01 -9.96 -37.15
CA ALA A 276 -15.09 -11.23 -37.88
C ALA A 276 -15.96 -11.13 -39.13
N LEU A 277 -17.06 -10.37 -39.07
CA LEU A 277 -17.91 -10.07 -40.23
C LEU A 277 -17.21 -9.17 -41.24
N LEU A 278 -16.42 -8.17 -40.80
CA LEU A 278 -15.62 -7.32 -41.68
C LEU A 278 -14.50 -8.10 -42.38
N VAL A 279 -13.87 -9.05 -41.69
CA VAL A 279 -12.90 -9.98 -42.31
C VAL A 279 -13.60 -10.86 -43.35
N ARG A 280 -14.81 -11.37 -43.06
CA ARG A 280 -15.61 -12.14 -44.03
C ARG A 280 -16.02 -11.29 -45.23
N ALA A 281 -16.39 -10.03 -45.03
CA ALA A 281 -16.69 -9.08 -46.10
C ALA A 281 -15.47 -8.83 -47.01
N ALA A 282 -14.25 -8.87 -46.46
CA ALA A 282 -13.02 -8.76 -47.24
C ALA A 282 -12.69 -10.03 -48.05
N THR A 283 -13.21 -11.18 -47.66
CA THR A 283 -12.97 -12.48 -48.32
C THR A 283 -14.14 -12.96 -49.19
N ASP A 284 -15.33 -12.38 -49.04
CA ASP A 284 -16.53 -12.67 -49.83
C ASP A 284 -17.16 -11.36 -50.36
N PRO A 285 -16.73 -10.90 -51.54
CA PRO A 285 -17.19 -9.63 -52.12
C PRO A 285 -18.69 -9.60 -52.44
N GLY A 286 -19.33 -10.76 -52.64
CA GLY A 286 -20.74 -10.88 -53.01
C GLY A 286 -21.69 -10.59 -51.84
N ALA A 287 -21.26 -10.87 -50.61
CA ALA A 287 -22.02 -10.63 -49.38
C ALA A 287 -21.42 -9.49 -48.51
N ALA A 288 -20.40 -8.79 -49.01
CA ALA A 288 -19.70 -7.75 -48.27
C ALA A 288 -20.61 -6.62 -47.73
N PRO A 289 -21.60 -6.08 -48.49
CA PRO A 289 -22.52 -5.07 -47.98
C PRO A 289 -23.34 -5.57 -46.77
N ASP A 290 -23.82 -6.81 -46.83
CA ASP A 290 -24.63 -7.43 -45.77
C ASP A 290 -23.81 -7.70 -44.51
N HIS A 291 -22.56 -8.13 -44.67
CA HIS A 291 -21.63 -8.34 -43.57
C HIS A 291 -21.21 -7.03 -42.87
N VAL A 292 -20.99 -5.95 -43.64
CA VAL A 292 -20.70 -4.61 -43.09
C VAL A 292 -21.91 -4.05 -42.35
N ALA A 293 -23.12 -4.17 -42.93
CA ALA A 293 -24.36 -3.72 -42.30
C ALA A 293 -24.66 -4.51 -41.00
N ALA A 294 -24.49 -5.83 -41.00
CA ALA A 294 -24.66 -6.67 -39.82
C ALA A 294 -23.62 -6.37 -38.72
N ALA A 295 -22.37 -6.04 -39.09
CA ALA A 295 -21.35 -5.60 -38.15
C ALA A 295 -21.73 -4.28 -37.46
N GLY A 296 -22.21 -3.30 -38.23
CA GLY A 296 -22.69 -2.02 -37.71
C GLY A 296 -23.91 -2.18 -36.79
N ALA A 297 -24.92 -2.93 -37.24
CA ALA A 297 -26.14 -3.18 -36.48
C ALA A 297 -25.86 -3.89 -35.14
N GLY A 298 -24.94 -4.86 -35.11
CA GLY A 298 -24.54 -5.54 -33.88
C GLY A 298 -23.84 -4.63 -32.86
N ILE A 299 -23.01 -3.69 -33.32
CA ILE A 299 -22.36 -2.70 -32.44
C ILE A 299 -23.38 -1.68 -31.92
N VAL A 300 -24.27 -1.17 -32.79
CA VAL A 300 -25.31 -0.21 -32.39
C VAL A 300 -26.27 -0.84 -31.38
N ALA A 301 -26.76 -2.06 -31.61
CA ALA A 301 -27.64 -2.76 -30.69
C ALA A 301 -27.00 -3.00 -29.31
N ALA A 302 -25.70 -3.29 -29.26
CA ALA A 302 -24.96 -3.44 -27.99
C ALA A 302 -24.77 -2.10 -27.26
N VAL A 303 -24.65 -0.99 -27.99
CA VAL A 303 -24.59 0.35 -27.39
C VAL A 303 -25.98 0.78 -26.89
N GLU A 304 -27.03 0.51 -27.65
CA GLU A 304 -28.42 0.81 -27.28
C GLU A 304 -28.88 0.00 -26.07
N SER A 305 -28.54 -1.29 -25.97
CA SER A 305 -28.86 -2.11 -24.79
C SER A 305 -28.25 -1.54 -23.51
N LEU A 306 -27.04 -0.98 -23.62
CA LEU A 306 -26.30 -0.32 -22.55
C LEU A 306 -26.91 1.04 -22.17
N ALA A 307 -27.35 1.81 -23.16
CA ALA A 307 -27.88 3.16 -22.99
C ALA A 307 -29.36 3.20 -22.52
N LEU A 308 -30.15 2.16 -22.84
CA LEU A 308 -31.58 2.08 -22.51
C LEU A 308 -31.89 1.04 -21.43
N SER A 309 -30.85 0.46 -20.84
CA SER A 309 -30.96 -0.54 -19.79
C SER A 309 -31.67 0.03 -18.54
N PRO A 310 -32.66 -0.67 -17.95
CA PRO A 310 -33.23 -0.33 -16.63
C PRO A 310 -32.16 -0.23 -15.53
N GLN A 311 -31.04 -0.96 -15.71
CA GLN A 311 -29.89 -0.90 -14.83
C GLN A 311 -29.16 0.45 -14.92
N LEU A 312 -29.23 1.18 -16.04
CA LEU A 312 -28.71 2.56 -16.14
C LEU A 312 -29.45 3.50 -15.19
N PHE A 313 -30.77 3.38 -15.03
CA PHE A 313 -31.53 4.19 -14.08
C PHE A 313 -31.10 3.91 -12.64
N VAL A 314 -30.86 2.64 -12.30
CA VAL A 314 -30.30 2.24 -10.99
C VAL A 314 -28.89 2.82 -10.79
N VAL A 315 -28.05 2.84 -11.84
CA VAL A 315 -26.73 3.48 -11.82
C VAL A 315 -26.83 4.99 -11.61
N LEU A 316 -27.76 5.66 -12.31
CA LEU A 316 -27.98 7.11 -12.21
C LEU A 316 -28.47 7.54 -10.82
N ILE A 317 -29.19 6.68 -10.09
CA ILE A 317 -29.56 6.93 -8.68
C ILE A 317 -28.42 6.57 -7.72
N ALA A 318 -27.68 5.50 -8.00
CA ALA A 318 -26.57 5.05 -7.17
C ALA A 318 -25.37 6.02 -7.17
N ILE A 319 -25.11 6.70 -8.29
CA ILE A 319 -23.98 7.67 -8.43
C ILE A 319 -24.12 8.86 -7.44
N PRO A 320 -25.26 9.57 -7.37
CA PRO A 320 -25.49 10.62 -6.37
C PRO A 320 -25.36 10.13 -4.93
N VAL A 321 -25.87 8.93 -4.61
CA VAL A 321 -25.75 8.37 -3.26
C VAL A 321 -24.29 8.14 -2.89
N VAL A 322 -23.50 7.56 -3.81
CA VAL A 322 -22.05 7.37 -3.65
C VAL A 322 -21.34 8.72 -3.50
N ALA A 323 -21.64 9.68 -4.38
CA ALA A 323 -21.02 11.00 -4.37
C ALA A 323 -21.33 11.77 -3.08
N VAL A 324 -22.60 11.84 -2.66
CA VAL A 324 -23.03 12.51 -1.43
C VAL A 324 -22.39 11.84 -0.21
N THR A 325 -22.37 10.51 -0.16
CA THR A 325 -21.75 9.77 0.95
C THR A 325 -20.26 10.12 1.07
N VAL A 326 -19.51 10.05 -0.05
CA VAL A 326 -18.08 10.39 -0.06
C VAL A 326 -17.84 11.87 0.28
N LEU A 327 -18.67 12.79 -0.22
CA LEU A 327 -18.56 14.22 0.04
C LEU A 327 -18.86 14.58 1.50
N VAL A 328 -19.91 13.99 2.08
CA VAL A 328 -20.28 14.17 3.49
C VAL A 328 -19.17 13.62 4.38
N TYR A 329 -18.64 12.43 4.10
CA TYR A 329 -17.50 11.89 4.83
C TYR A 329 -16.26 12.76 4.69
N ALA A 330 -15.92 13.18 3.48
CA ALA A 330 -14.77 14.03 3.23
C ALA A 330 -14.88 15.38 3.96
N ARG A 331 -16.09 15.96 4.05
CA ARG A 331 -16.32 17.21 4.79
C ARG A 331 -16.32 17.03 6.30
N LEU A 332 -16.98 16.01 6.83
CA LEU A 332 -17.01 15.71 8.27
C LEU A 332 -15.62 15.36 8.82
N LEU A 333 -14.81 14.67 8.01
CA LEU A 333 -13.46 14.24 8.40
C LEU A 333 -12.37 15.23 7.95
N ALA A 334 -12.69 16.29 7.20
CA ALA A 334 -11.71 17.30 6.76
C ALA A 334 -10.94 17.98 7.93
N PRO A 335 -11.57 18.34 9.06
CA PRO A 335 -10.86 18.85 10.23
C PRO A 335 -9.87 17.81 10.78
N ILE A 336 -10.33 16.56 10.93
CA ILE A 336 -9.50 15.43 11.38
C ILE A 336 -8.33 15.18 10.41
N VAL A 337 -8.52 15.38 9.11
CA VAL A 337 -7.43 15.25 8.12
C VAL A 337 -6.38 16.34 8.30
N ARG A 338 -6.76 17.57 8.64
CA ARG A 338 -5.79 18.63 8.95
C ARG A 338 -4.98 18.27 10.19
N ASP A 339 -5.64 17.74 11.23
CA ASP A 339 -4.97 17.29 12.45
C ASP A 339 -4.07 16.08 12.18
N ILE A 340 -4.52 15.14 11.36
CA ILE A 340 -3.71 14.00 10.89
C ILE A 340 -2.46 14.51 10.17
N ARG A 341 -2.57 15.49 9.27
CA ARG A 341 -1.42 16.06 8.55
C ARG A 341 -0.39 16.64 9.51
N GLY A 342 -0.84 17.36 10.54
CA GLY A 342 0.04 17.89 11.58
C GLY A 342 0.74 16.77 12.36
N LEU A 343 0.00 15.71 12.72
CA LEU A 343 0.53 14.56 13.46
C LEU A 343 1.44 13.63 12.63
N LEU A 344 1.40 13.73 11.31
CA LEU A 344 2.30 13.01 10.39
C LEU A 344 3.64 13.74 10.20
N ASP A 345 3.73 15.01 10.61
CA ASP A 345 5.00 15.73 10.58
C ASP A 345 5.83 15.38 11.81
N ALA A 346 6.91 14.66 11.58
CA ALA A 346 7.82 14.21 12.63
C ALA A 346 8.70 15.36 13.18
N GLY A 347 8.80 16.50 12.47
CA GLY A 347 9.65 17.62 12.87
C GLY A 347 11.16 17.34 12.83
N VAL A 348 11.57 16.22 12.23
CA VAL A 348 12.98 15.79 12.10
C VAL A 348 13.35 15.56 10.63
N LEU A 349 14.65 15.65 10.34
CA LEU A 349 15.18 15.37 9.01
C LEU A 349 14.90 13.91 8.62
N GLY A 350 14.62 13.66 7.34
CA GLY A 350 14.52 12.31 6.82
C GLY A 350 13.50 12.14 5.70
N ILE A 351 13.04 10.90 5.51
CA ILE A 351 12.22 10.51 4.36
C ILE A 351 11.23 9.40 4.72
N ASP A 352 10.06 9.44 4.09
CA ASP A 352 9.02 8.42 4.22
C ASP A 352 8.82 7.73 2.87
N LEU A 353 9.31 6.50 2.76
CA LEU A 353 9.27 5.67 1.55
C LEU A 353 7.92 4.96 1.46
N CYS A 354 7.10 5.36 0.48
CA CYS A 354 5.74 4.85 0.31
C CYS A 354 5.60 4.11 -1.02
N ALA A 355 5.22 2.84 -0.96
CA ALA A 355 4.95 2.08 -2.15
C ALA A 355 3.58 2.43 -2.74
N ARG A 356 3.53 2.54 -4.08
CA ARG A 356 2.35 3.08 -4.78
C ARG A 356 1.08 2.21 -4.70
N PHE A 357 1.20 0.94 -4.30
CA PHE A 357 0.09 -0.03 -4.22
C PHE A 357 0.03 -0.73 -2.86
N ASP A 358 0.69 -0.17 -1.86
CA ASP A 358 0.67 -0.66 -0.51
C ASP A 358 -0.56 -0.09 0.22
N GLY A 359 -1.49 -0.95 0.60
CA GLY A 359 -2.72 -0.58 1.31
C GLY A 359 -2.48 -0.04 2.73
N VAL A 360 -1.26 -0.07 3.24
CA VAL A 360 -0.91 0.51 4.55
C VAL A 360 -0.35 1.92 4.39
N SER A 361 0.57 2.13 3.44
CA SER A 361 1.25 3.43 3.24
C SER A 361 0.65 4.31 2.15
N HIS A 362 -0.28 3.81 1.32
CA HIS A 362 -0.96 4.62 0.33
C HIS A 362 -1.63 5.88 0.93
N PRO A 363 -2.28 5.81 2.11
CA PRO A 363 -2.77 7.00 2.77
C PRO A 363 -1.66 8.00 3.10
N PHE A 364 -0.48 7.54 3.51
CA PHE A 364 0.69 8.40 3.78
C PHE A 364 1.20 9.08 2.50
N ALA A 365 1.12 8.41 1.36
CA ALA A 365 1.49 9.01 0.06
C ALA A 365 0.59 10.21 -0.35
N VAL A 366 -0.60 10.32 0.23
CA VAL A 366 -1.58 11.39 -0.07
C VAL A 366 -1.72 12.39 1.07
N LEU A 367 -1.65 11.92 2.32
CA LEU A 367 -1.81 12.73 3.52
C LEU A 367 -0.48 13.20 4.13
N GLY A 368 0.64 12.53 3.85
CA GLY A 368 1.94 12.91 4.40
C GLY A 368 2.50 14.19 3.80
N SER A 369 3.53 14.74 4.46
CA SER A 369 4.23 15.94 3.99
C SER A 369 4.92 15.69 2.64
N SER A 370 4.60 16.51 1.63
CA SER A 370 5.22 16.43 0.30
C SER A 370 6.74 16.62 0.31
N ARG A 371 7.29 17.20 1.38
CA ARG A 371 8.72 17.40 1.58
C ARG A 371 9.46 16.13 2.01
N ARG A 372 8.77 15.19 2.67
CA ARG A 372 9.35 13.95 3.23
C ARG A 372 8.91 12.70 2.47
N VAL A 373 7.72 12.70 1.86
CA VAL A 373 7.18 11.54 1.16
C VAL A 373 7.90 11.29 -0.16
N ALA A 374 8.46 10.09 -0.32
CA ALA A 374 8.98 9.59 -1.59
C ALA A 374 8.22 8.34 -2.02
N THR A 375 7.61 8.40 -3.21
CA THR A 375 6.94 7.23 -3.79
C THR A 375 7.98 6.30 -4.42
N ILE A 376 8.00 5.04 -3.98
CA ILE A 376 8.87 4.00 -4.52
C ILE A 376 8.14 3.07 -5.49
N THR A 377 8.91 2.43 -6.35
CA THR A 377 8.49 1.55 -7.43
C THR A 377 8.75 0.08 -7.09
N GLN A 378 7.72 -0.60 -6.60
CA GLN A 378 7.75 -2.05 -6.35
C GLN A 378 6.97 -2.85 -7.42
N SER A 379 6.80 -4.15 -7.18
CA SER A 379 6.13 -5.09 -8.09
C SER A 379 4.70 -4.66 -8.44
N ALA A 380 4.10 -3.70 -7.74
CA ALA A 380 2.71 -3.24 -7.86
C ALA A 380 1.71 -4.37 -7.55
N SER A 381 1.92 -5.04 -6.41
CA SER A 381 1.05 -6.05 -5.82
C SER A 381 0.77 -5.72 -4.36
N LEU A 382 -0.26 -6.32 -3.74
CA LEU A 382 -0.52 -6.16 -2.30
C LEU A 382 0.65 -6.68 -1.43
N LEU A 383 1.47 -7.59 -1.96
CA LEU A 383 2.65 -8.14 -1.27
C LEU A 383 3.80 -7.14 -1.18
N ASP A 384 3.76 -6.04 -1.93
CA ASP A 384 4.78 -4.97 -1.91
C ASP A 384 5.09 -4.46 -0.50
N HIS A 385 4.09 -4.48 0.39
CA HIS A 385 4.27 -4.11 1.79
C HIS A 385 5.33 -4.94 2.54
N MET A 386 5.49 -6.21 2.16
CA MET A 386 6.47 -7.12 2.75
C MET A 386 7.84 -7.05 2.07
N LEU A 387 7.94 -6.35 0.93
CA LEU A 387 9.09 -6.39 0.02
C LEU A 387 9.94 -5.09 0.07
N TYR A 388 9.81 -4.27 1.11
CA TYR A 388 10.57 -3.02 1.20
C TYR A 388 12.08 -3.28 1.25
N PHE A 389 12.54 -4.20 2.10
CA PHE A 389 13.95 -4.58 2.19
C PHE A 389 14.44 -5.46 1.02
N ASP A 390 13.54 -5.86 0.10
CA ASP A 390 13.92 -6.45 -1.20
C ASP A 390 14.22 -5.36 -2.25
N ASN A 391 13.79 -4.12 -2.04
CA ASN A 391 13.98 -3.03 -2.98
C ASN A 391 15.33 -2.33 -2.76
N ARG A 392 16.39 -2.89 -3.36
CA ARG A 392 17.74 -2.29 -3.31
C ARG A 392 17.77 -0.89 -3.89
N ALA A 393 17.24 -0.73 -5.11
CA ALA A 393 17.37 0.49 -5.91
C ALA A 393 16.82 1.79 -5.28
N GLU A 394 15.76 1.66 -4.48
CA GLU A 394 15.05 2.81 -3.91
C GLU A 394 15.03 2.83 -2.39
N VAL A 395 14.92 1.66 -1.72
CA VAL A 395 14.80 1.60 -0.26
C VAL A 395 16.17 1.49 0.38
N LEU A 396 16.92 0.43 0.08
CA LEU A 396 18.22 0.21 0.73
C LEU A 396 19.24 1.29 0.35
N THR A 397 19.25 1.76 -0.90
CA THR A 397 20.11 2.88 -1.30
C THR A 397 19.75 4.19 -0.61
N GLU A 398 18.47 4.43 -0.28
CA GLU A 398 18.12 5.64 0.47
C GLU A 398 18.49 5.50 1.96
N ILE A 399 18.39 4.30 2.54
CA ILE A 399 18.90 4.02 3.89
C ILE A 399 20.42 4.24 3.94
N GLU A 400 21.16 3.65 2.99
CA GLU A 400 22.61 3.85 2.84
C GLU A 400 22.96 5.33 2.78
N ARG A 401 22.27 6.10 1.93
CA ARG A 401 22.52 7.54 1.78
C ARG A 401 22.38 8.30 3.09
N TRP A 402 21.36 7.98 3.90
CA TRP A 402 21.17 8.61 5.21
C TRP A 402 22.19 8.15 6.26
N ILE A 403 22.62 6.90 6.21
CA ILE A 403 23.67 6.36 7.09
C ILE A 403 25.03 6.96 6.74
N THR A 404 25.45 6.87 5.47
CA THR A 404 26.75 7.36 5.00
C THR A 404 26.84 8.89 5.10
N GLY A 405 25.74 9.59 4.83
CA GLY A 405 25.63 11.05 4.95
C GLY A 405 25.24 11.56 6.34
N ALA A 406 25.20 10.70 7.37
CA ALA A 406 24.80 11.11 8.72
C ALA A 406 25.65 12.29 9.22
N GLY A 407 24.97 13.37 9.63
CA GLY A 407 25.61 14.64 10.04
C GLY A 407 25.88 15.65 8.91
N GLY A 408 25.56 15.33 7.66
CA GLY A 408 25.71 16.21 6.50
C GLY A 408 24.40 16.47 5.74
N GLU A 409 24.46 17.37 4.75
CA GLU A 409 23.33 17.61 3.84
C GLU A 409 23.12 16.43 2.88
N ARG A 410 21.86 16.27 2.44
CA ARG A 410 21.46 15.18 1.53
C ARG A 410 22.09 15.36 0.14
N THR A 411 23.19 14.67 -0.13
CA THR A 411 23.94 14.75 -1.40
C THR A 411 23.28 14.00 -2.55
N PRO A 412 23.11 14.56 -3.77
CA PRO A 412 22.53 13.84 -4.90
C PRO A 412 23.29 12.55 -5.25
N ASP A 413 22.57 11.48 -5.61
CA ASP A 413 23.18 10.23 -6.09
C ASP A 413 22.77 9.96 -7.56
N PRO A 414 23.67 10.25 -8.52
CA PRO A 414 23.43 10.01 -9.94
C PRO A 414 23.25 8.52 -10.27
N ARG A 415 23.99 7.61 -9.61
CA ARG A 415 23.92 6.16 -9.90
C ARG A 415 22.60 5.58 -9.44
N ALA A 416 22.16 5.93 -8.23
CA ALA A 416 20.81 5.60 -7.76
C ALA A 416 19.75 6.18 -8.69
N SER A 417 19.93 7.41 -9.18
CA SER A 417 18.96 8.03 -10.10
C SER A 417 18.76 7.22 -11.39
N VAL A 418 19.84 6.66 -11.94
CA VAL A 418 19.81 5.81 -13.15
C VAL A 418 19.11 4.48 -12.85
N ALA A 419 19.48 3.81 -11.75
CA ALA A 419 18.83 2.56 -11.32
C ALA A 419 17.33 2.75 -11.10
N ARG A 420 16.92 3.85 -10.46
CA ARG A 420 15.51 4.23 -10.28
C ARG A 420 14.79 4.50 -11.59
N ARG A 421 15.44 5.14 -12.57
CA ARG A 421 14.84 5.35 -13.90
C ARG A 421 14.63 4.02 -14.64
N ARG A 422 15.63 3.14 -14.63
CA ARG A 422 15.56 1.80 -15.23
C ARG A 422 14.43 0.97 -14.60
N MET A 423 14.34 0.96 -13.27
CA MET A 423 13.29 0.25 -12.54
C MET A 423 11.88 0.78 -12.88
N ARG A 424 11.73 2.11 -12.93
CA ARG A 424 10.46 2.74 -13.33
C ARG A 424 10.04 2.39 -14.74
N HIS A 425 10.99 2.34 -15.68
CA HIS A 425 10.69 1.94 -17.05
C HIS A 425 10.25 0.47 -17.12
N LEU A 426 10.99 -0.43 -16.47
CA LEU A 426 10.67 -1.86 -16.44
C LEU A 426 9.25 -2.11 -15.91
N VAL A 427 8.92 -1.55 -14.73
CA VAL A 427 7.60 -1.74 -14.11
C VAL A 427 6.47 -1.12 -14.95
N ARG A 428 6.74 -0.01 -15.65
CA ARG A 428 5.77 0.59 -16.59
C ARG A 428 5.51 -0.33 -17.79
N SER A 429 6.57 -0.82 -18.44
CA SER A 429 6.46 -1.71 -19.60
C SER A 429 5.73 -3.01 -19.24
N LEU A 430 6.09 -3.63 -18.12
CA LEU A 430 5.43 -4.86 -17.66
C LEU A 430 3.97 -4.64 -17.26
N ARG A 431 3.62 -3.45 -16.76
CA ARG A 431 2.21 -3.10 -16.49
C ARG A 431 1.41 -2.97 -17.77
N ALA A 432 1.97 -2.35 -18.81
CA ALA A 432 1.33 -2.26 -20.12
C ALA A 432 1.16 -3.66 -20.75
N ALA A 433 2.23 -4.46 -20.78
CA ALA A 433 2.20 -5.83 -21.30
C ALA A 433 1.15 -6.69 -20.58
N ARG A 434 1.08 -6.63 -19.25
CA ARG A 434 0.04 -7.33 -18.47
C ARG A 434 -1.38 -6.96 -18.90
N ALA A 435 -1.65 -5.67 -19.12
CA ALA A 435 -2.97 -5.22 -19.55
C ALA A 435 -3.29 -5.71 -20.97
N VAL A 436 -2.35 -5.60 -21.90
CA VAL A 436 -2.49 -6.07 -23.28
C VAL A 436 -2.75 -7.58 -23.32
N VAL A 437 -1.96 -8.37 -22.59
CA VAL A 437 -2.11 -9.83 -22.55
C VAL A 437 -3.45 -10.25 -21.94
N ALA A 438 -3.88 -9.60 -20.86
CA ALA A 438 -5.18 -9.89 -20.25
C ALA A 438 -6.35 -9.57 -21.19
N LEU A 439 -6.29 -8.42 -21.88
CA LEU A 439 -7.31 -8.03 -22.86
C LEU A 439 -7.31 -8.95 -24.08
N ALA A 440 -6.13 -9.31 -24.60
CA ALA A 440 -6.01 -10.25 -25.71
C ALA A 440 -6.57 -11.63 -25.35
N ALA A 441 -6.22 -12.16 -24.17
CA ALA A 441 -6.74 -13.44 -23.68
C ALA A 441 -8.26 -13.42 -23.51
N MET A 442 -8.81 -12.33 -22.96
CA MET A 442 -10.26 -12.15 -22.84
C MET A 442 -10.96 -12.05 -24.20
N ALA A 443 -10.37 -11.32 -25.16
CA ALA A 443 -10.91 -11.18 -26.51
C ALA A 443 -10.92 -12.52 -27.25
N ILE A 444 -9.82 -13.28 -27.19
CA ILE A 444 -9.72 -14.63 -27.76
C ILE A 444 -10.74 -15.57 -27.10
N ALA A 445 -10.86 -15.55 -25.77
CA ALA A 445 -11.83 -16.39 -25.08
C ALA A 445 -13.29 -16.06 -25.45
N SER A 446 -13.59 -14.79 -25.73
CA SER A 446 -14.92 -14.34 -26.18
C SER A 446 -15.28 -14.85 -27.59
N LEU A 447 -14.29 -15.24 -28.40
CA LEU A 447 -14.50 -15.90 -29.69
C LEU A 447 -14.80 -17.39 -29.54
N LEU A 448 -14.25 -18.02 -28.50
CA LEU A 448 -14.24 -19.48 -28.35
C LEU A 448 -15.36 -19.99 -27.43
N VAL A 449 -15.86 -19.16 -26.52
CA VAL A 449 -16.86 -19.55 -25.51
C VAL A 449 -18.02 -18.56 -25.52
N PRO A 450 -19.29 -19.04 -25.55
CA PRO A 450 -20.46 -18.15 -25.53
C PRO A 450 -20.70 -17.47 -24.17
N SER A 451 -19.93 -17.80 -23.14
CA SER A 451 -20.06 -17.26 -21.78
C SER A 451 -19.13 -16.07 -21.54
N ALA A 452 -19.74 -14.91 -21.35
CA ALA A 452 -19.11 -13.68 -20.88
C ALA A 452 -18.26 -13.88 -19.62
N LEU A 453 -18.76 -14.68 -18.67
CA LEU A 453 -18.08 -14.97 -17.41
C LEU A 453 -16.83 -15.83 -17.61
N ALA A 454 -16.88 -16.81 -18.52
CA ALA A 454 -15.73 -17.64 -18.86
C ALA A 454 -14.61 -16.81 -19.50
N ALA A 455 -14.96 -15.93 -20.45
CA ALA A 455 -14.00 -15.03 -21.09
C ALA A 455 -13.33 -14.06 -20.09
N ALA A 456 -14.12 -13.47 -19.19
CA ALA A 456 -13.60 -12.62 -18.12
C ALA A 456 -12.65 -13.38 -17.17
N THR A 457 -12.98 -14.64 -16.84
CA THR A 457 -12.15 -15.50 -15.99
C THR A 457 -10.80 -15.78 -16.64
N ILE A 458 -10.76 -16.08 -17.94
CA ILE A 458 -9.52 -16.30 -18.70
C ILE A 458 -8.66 -15.02 -18.75
N GLY A 459 -9.28 -13.86 -19.01
CA GLY A 459 -8.59 -12.57 -18.93
C GLY A 459 -8.01 -12.29 -17.53
N GLY A 460 -8.76 -12.63 -16.48
CA GLY A 460 -8.32 -12.52 -15.09
C GLY A 460 -7.13 -13.45 -14.77
N ALA A 461 -7.16 -14.70 -15.23
CA ALA A 461 -6.06 -15.64 -15.08
C ALA A 461 -4.80 -15.16 -15.79
N ALA A 462 -4.92 -14.67 -17.04
CA ALA A 462 -3.81 -14.09 -17.79
C ALA A 462 -3.21 -12.86 -17.08
N TYR A 463 -4.06 -12.00 -16.50
CA TYR A 463 -3.61 -10.87 -15.69
C TYR A 463 -2.83 -11.32 -14.43
N ALA A 464 -3.28 -12.39 -13.76
CA ALA A 464 -2.61 -12.95 -12.59
C ALA A 464 -1.24 -13.53 -12.95
N VAL A 465 -1.14 -14.32 -14.01
CA VAL A 465 0.13 -14.88 -14.52
C VAL A 465 1.11 -13.76 -14.86
N MET A 466 0.67 -12.74 -15.60
CA MET A 466 1.53 -11.60 -15.93
C MET A 466 1.90 -10.74 -14.72
N THR A 467 1.12 -10.79 -13.63
CA THR A 467 1.51 -10.18 -12.36
C THR A 467 2.67 -10.94 -11.71
N LEU A 468 2.67 -12.28 -11.77
CA LEU A 468 3.79 -13.11 -11.33
C LEU A 468 5.04 -12.86 -12.18
N VAL A 469 4.92 -12.86 -13.50
CA VAL A 469 6.04 -12.55 -14.42
C VAL A 469 6.68 -11.21 -14.07
N LYS A 470 5.84 -10.18 -13.88
CA LYS A 470 6.31 -8.85 -13.47
C LYS A 470 7.07 -8.87 -12.14
N HIS A 471 6.59 -9.62 -11.16
CA HIS A 471 7.24 -9.76 -9.85
C HIS A 471 8.60 -10.46 -9.97
N LEU A 472 8.68 -11.54 -10.74
CA LEU A 472 9.93 -12.27 -10.99
C LEU A 472 10.96 -11.39 -11.71
N ALA A 473 10.54 -10.65 -12.75
CA ALA A 473 11.40 -9.73 -13.47
C ALA A 473 11.91 -8.59 -12.57
N TRP A 474 11.03 -8.02 -11.73
CA TRP A 474 11.41 -7.01 -10.74
C TRP A 474 12.46 -7.57 -9.77
N ARG A 475 12.21 -8.75 -9.19
CA ARG A 475 13.16 -9.42 -8.28
C ARG A 475 14.51 -9.72 -8.94
N ALA A 476 14.50 -10.18 -10.19
CA ALA A 476 15.73 -10.46 -10.93
C ALA A 476 16.62 -9.22 -11.05
N VAL A 477 16.03 -8.08 -11.43
CA VAL A 477 16.77 -6.81 -11.51
C VAL A 477 17.27 -6.35 -10.14
N GLN A 478 16.46 -6.47 -9.10
CA GLN A 478 16.89 -6.13 -7.74
C GLN A 478 18.08 -6.98 -7.25
N ARG A 479 18.29 -8.19 -7.77
CA ARG A 479 19.47 -9.02 -7.41
C ARG A 479 20.75 -8.60 -8.14
N THR A 480 20.60 -8.01 -9.33
CA THR A 480 21.73 -7.55 -10.17
C THR A 480 22.21 -6.13 -9.82
N LEU A 481 21.44 -5.42 -9.00
CA LEU A 481 21.82 -4.16 -8.35
C LEU A 481 22.46 -4.47 -6.99
#